data_AF-A0A225VWI1-F1
#
_entry.id   AF-A0A225VWI1-F1
#
_cell.length_a   1.000
_cell.length_b   1.000
_cell.length_c   1.000
_cell.angle_alpha   90.00
_cell.angle_beta   90.00
_cell.angle_gamma   90.00
#
_symmetry.space_group_name_H-M   'P 1'
#
loop_
_entity.id
_entity.type
_entity.pdbx_description
1 polymer ?
#
loop_
_entity_poly.entity_id
_entity_poly.type
_entity_poly.pdbx_seq_one_letter_code
_entity_poly.pdbx_strand_id
1 'polypeptide(L)'
;MHWSLLGLYKHIDVLQWFRDEGQHKFPSIALLARIHLGKISSSAFQERVFSTDGIGMGPLRTRTDDRRSEKQLLLRYNREEIVRMKRDARKAQEEREASKLTE
;
A
#
# COMPACT_ATOMS: atom_id res chain seq x y z
N MET A 1 27.12 10.70 -20.25
CA MET A 1 26.53 9.80 -19.23
C MET A 1 25.28 9.19 -19.85
N HIS A 2 25.36 7.94 -20.29
CA HIS A 2 24.26 7.26 -20.98
C HIS A 2 23.53 6.42 -19.95
N TRP A 3 22.38 6.90 -19.49
CA TRP A 3 21.53 6.12 -18.59
C TRP A 3 20.88 5.00 -19.40
N SER A 4 20.96 3.76 -18.91
CA SER A 4 20.18 2.69 -19.52
C SER A 4 18.70 2.98 -19.26
N LEU A 5 17.88 2.91 -20.32
CA LEU A 5 16.45 3.19 -20.24
C LEU A 5 15.77 2.35 -19.14
N LEU A 6 16.16 1.08 -19.01
CA LEU A 6 15.69 0.19 -17.93
C LEU A 6 16.11 0.63 -16.53
N GLY A 7 17.30 1.22 -16.39
CA GLY A 7 17.77 1.76 -15.11
C GLY A 7 16.93 2.96 -14.67
N LEU A 8 16.53 3.79 -15.62
CA LEU A 8 15.66 4.95 -15.36
C LEU A 8 14.25 4.51 -14.92
N TYR A 9 13.68 3.47 -15.54
CA TYR A 9 12.38 2.93 -15.15
C TYR A 9 12.33 2.41 -13.70
N LYS A 10 13.46 1.97 -13.12
CA LYS A 10 13.50 1.55 -11.70
C LYS A 10 13.36 2.71 -10.72
N HIS A 11 13.55 3.95 -11.15
CA HIS A 11 13.55 5.13 -10.30
C HIS A 11 12.32 6.02 -10.53
N ILE A 12 11.51 5.70 -11.53
CA ILE A 12 10.29 6.45 -11.83
C ILE A 12 9.10 5.62 -11.35
N ASP A 13 8.40 6.12 -10.34
CA ASP A 13 7.08 5.61 -9.99
C ASP A 13 6.03 6.20 -10.95
N VAL A 14 5.65 5.40 -11.94
CA VAL A 14 4.67 5.78 -12.98
C VAL A 14 3.28 6.05 -12.36
N LEU A 15 2.90 5.30 -11.32
CA LEU A 15 1.61 5.48 -10.65
C LEU A 15 1.60 6.79 -9.84
N GLN A 16 2.73 7.12 -9.20
CA GLN A 16 2.91 8.41 -8.53
C GLN A 16 2.85 9.56 -9.54
N TRP A 17 3.54 9.46 -10.68
CA TRP A 17 3.49 10.48 -11.71
C TRP A 17 2.06 10.72 -12.24
N PHE A 18 1.29 9.65 -12.51
CA PHE A 18 -0.11 9.81 -12.93
C PHE A 18 -1.01 10.39 -11.83
N ARG A 19 -0.68 10.16 -10.56
CA ARG A 19 -1.42 10.74 -9.42
C ARG A 19 -1.16 12.23 -9.29
N ASP A 20 0.10 12.64 -9.36
CA ASP A 20 0.52 13.99 -8.99
C ASP A 20 0.49 14.95 -10.19
N GLU A 21 0.95 14.51 -11.37
CA GLU A 21 1.06 15.35 -12.57
C GLU A 21 0.03 14.97 -13.64
N GLY A 22 -0.11 13.67 -13.90
CA GLY A 22 -0.98 13.16 -14.95
C GLY A 22 -2.45 13.47 -14.70
N GLN A 23 -2.89 13.52 -13.44
CA GLN A 23 -4.28 13.80 -13.09
C GLN A 23 -4.70 15.23 -13.45
N HIS A 24 -3.79 16.22 -13.36
CA HIS A 24 -4.09 17.61 -13.74
C HIS A 24 -4.13 17.80 -15.26
N LYS A 25 -3.26 17.10 -16.00
CA LYS A 25 -3.14 17.24 -17.47
C LYS A 25 -4.14 16.35 -18.21
N PHE A 26 -4.38 15.14 -17.72
CA PHE A 26 -5.19 14.11 -18.38
C PHE A 26 -6.03 13.31 -17.38
N PRO A 27 -7.08 13.90 -16.77
CA PRO A 27 -7.80 13.28 -15.66
C PRO A 27 -8.36 11.88 -15.97
N SER A 28 -9.02 11.70 -17.12
CA SER A 28 -9.59 10.41 -17.52
C SER A 28 -8.53 9.35 -17.83
N ILE A 29 -7.46 9.75 -18.53
CA ILE A 29 -6.36 8.85 -18.90
C ILE A 29 -5.56 8.45 -17.66
N ALA A 30 -5.28 9.40 -16.76
CA ALA A 30 -4.57 9.15 -15.52
C ALA A 30 -5.34 8.22 -14.58
N LEU A 31 -6.67 8.32 -14.55
CA LEU A 31 -7.50 7.35 -13.84
C LEU A 31 -7.38 5.95 -14.46
N LEU A 32 -7.53 5.86 -15.78
CA LEU A 32 -7.47 4.59 -16.50
C LEU A 32 -6.09 3.92 -16.41
N ALA A 33 -5.02 4.71 -16.51
CA ALA A 33 -3.65 4.25 -16.37
C ALA A 33 -3.39 3.69 -14.96
N ARG A 34 -3.84 4.39 -13.90
CA ARG A 34 -3.69 3.87 -12.53
C ARG A 34 -4.47 2.59 -12.27
N ILE A 35 -5.67 2.46 -12.84
CA ILE A 35 -6.47 1.23 -12.74
C ILE A 35 -5.80 0.08 -13.51
N HIS A 36 -5.27 0.36 -14.71
CA HIS A 36 -4.66 -0.67 -15.53
C HIS A 36 -3.30 -1.13 -14.98
N LEU A 37 -2.43 -0.19 -14.62
CA LEU A 37 -1.09 -0.45 -14.10
C LEU A 37 -1.09 -0.88 -12.62
N GLY A 38 -2.12 -0.50 -11.85
CA GLY A 38 -2.29 -0.93 -10.47
C GLY A 38 -2.72 -2.40 -10.34
N LYS A 39 -3.12 -3.05 -11.45
CA LYS A 39 -3.39 -4.49 -11.46
C LYS A 39 -2.07 -5.24 -11.35
N ILE A 40 -1.95 -6.03 -10.29
CA ILE A 40 -0.81 -6.93 -10.12
C ILE A 40 -0.91 -7.99 -11.22
N SER A 41 0.13 -8.09 -12.06
CA SER A 41 0.18 -9.05 -13.17
C SER A 41 0.40 -10.51 -12.75
N SER A 42 0.70 -10.74 -11.46
CA SER A 42 1.01 -12.06 -10.91
C SER A 42 0.33 -12.30 -9.56
N SER A 43 -0.17 -13.52 -9.36
CA SER A 43 -0.66 -14.02 -8.07
C SER A 43 0.46 -14.27 -7.05
N ALA A 44 1.74 -14.24 -7.46
CA ALA A 44 2.87 -14.58 -6.60
C ALA A 44 2.97 -13.73 -5.33
N PHE A 45 2.49 -12.48 -5.38
CA PHE A 45 2.39 -11.65 -4.19
C PHE A 45 1.41 -12.24 -3.16
N GLN A 46 0.23 -12.65 -3.61
CA GLN A 46 -0.78 -13.29 -2.77
C GLN A 46 -0.28 -14.64 -2.26
N GLU A 47 0.37 -15.43 -3.10
CA GLU A 47 0.98 -16.71 -2.70
C GLU A 47 2.03 -16.53 -1.59
N ARG A 48 2.82 -15.46 -1.62
CA ARG A 48 3.75 -15.12 -0.54
C ARG A 48 3.03 -14.76 0.76
N VAL A 49 1.89 -14.06 0.66
CA VAL A 49 1.01 -13.76 1.81
C VAL A 49 0.48 -15.06 2.41
N PHE A 50 -0.07 -15.94 1.59
CA PHE A 50 -0.63 -17.23 2.04
C PHE A 50 0.44 -18.18 2.58
N SER A 51 1.65 -18.16 2.01
CA SER A 51 2.76 -18.99 2.50
C SER A 51 3.17 -18.64 3.93
N THR A 52 3.02 -17.37 4.33
CA THR A 52 3.27 -16.95 5.72
C THR A 52 2.26 -17.57 6.68
N ASP A 53 1.01 -17.73 6.24
CA ASP A 53 -0.06 -18.27 7.08
C ASP A 53 -0.12 -19.80 7.09
N GLY A 54 0.79 -20.49 6.38
CA GLY A 54 0.80 -21.94 6.29
C GLY A 54 0.85 -22.66 7.66
N ILE A 55 1.42 -22.01 8.68
CA ILE A 55 1.43 -22.53 10.06
C ILE A 55 0.06 -22.34 10.74
N GLY A 56 -0.57 -21.17 10.54
CA GLY A 56 -1.86 -20.82 11.14
C GLY A 56 -3.06 -21.50 10.48
N MET A 57 -2.93 -21.88 9.21
CA MET A 57 -3.94 -22.63 8.44
C MET A 57 -3.62 -24.13 8.32
N GLY A 58 -2.47 -24.56 8.87
CA GLY A 58 -1.94 -25.91 8.73
C GLY A 58 -2.33 -26.86 9.89
N PRO A 59 -1.37 -27.47 10.59
CA PRO A 59 -1.64 -28.51 11.59
C PRO A 59 -2.59 -28.07 12.72
N LEU A 60 -3.43 -28.99 13.21
CA LEU A 60 -4.44 -28.73 14.24
C LEU A 60 -3.86 -28.05 15.50
N ARG A 61 -2.60 -28.35 15.85
CA ARG A 61 -1.89 -27.76 17.01
C ARG A 61 -1.68 -26.25 16.88
N THR A 62 -1.47 -25.75 15.67
CA THR A 62 -1.18 -24.33 15.39
C THR A 62 -2.32 -23.63 14.65
N ARG A 63 -3.35 -24.40 14.28
CA ARG A 63 -4.48 -23.91 13.52
C ARG A 63 -5.24 -22.83 14.29
N THR A 64 -5.46 -21.71 13.62
CA THR A 64 -6.22 -20.57 14.11
C THR A 64 -7.55 -20.47 13.34
N ASP A 65 -8.55 -19.83 13.93
CA ASP A 65 -9.81 -19.51 13.24
C ASP A 65 -9.56 -18.64 11.99
N ASP A 66 -10.27 -18.93 10.90
CA ASP A 66 -10.06 -18.29 9.59
C ASP A 66 -10.19 -16.76 9.64
N ARG A 67 -11.13 -16.23 10.44
CA ARG A 67 -11.30 -14.77 10.56
C ARG A 67 -10.12 -14.14 11.29
N ARG A 68 -9.50 -14.89 12.21
CA ARG A 68 -8.36 -14.41 12.98
C ARG A 68 -7.07 -14.51 12.18
N SER A 69 -6.88 -15.56 11.38
CA SER A 69 -5.73 -15.70 10.49
C SER A 69 -5.73 -14.62 9.41
N GLU A 70 -6.88 -14.36 8.78
CA GLU A 70 -7.07 -13.28 7.81
C GLU A 70 -6.67 -11.91 8.41
N LYS A 71 -7.20 -11.58 9.60
CA LYS A 71 -6.85 -10.32 10.28
C LYS A 71 -5.36 -10.23 10.59
N GLN A 72 -4.74 -11.31 11.04
CA GLN A 72 -3.30 -11.32 11.33
C GLN A 72 -2.48 -11.06 10.08
N LEU A 73 -2.84 -11.67 8.95
CA LEU A 73 -2.18 -11.43 7.67
C LEU A 73 -2.33 -9.99 7.20
N LEU A 74 -3.54 -9.44 7.23
CA LEU A 74 -3.82 -8.06 6.85
C LEU A 74 -3.02 -7.07 7.70
N LEU A 75 -2.96 -7.29 9.02
CA LEU A 75 -2.20 -6.42 9.92
C LEU A 75 -0.68 -6.54 9.71
N ARG A 76 -0.18 -7.75 9.43
CA ARG A 76 1.25 -7.99 9.21
C ARG A 76 1.74 -7.34 7.92
N TYR A 77 1.05 -7.57 6.81
CA TYR A 77 1.47 -7.08 5.50
C TYR A 77 1.23 -5.57 5.33
N ASN A 78 0.23 -5.00 6.01
CA ASN A 78 -0.02 -3.56 5.99
C ASN A 78 0.61 -2.82 7.19
N ARG A 79 1.53 -3.45 7.94
CA ARG A 79 2.07 -2.88 9.19
C ARG A 79 2.67 -1.49 9.00
N GLU A 80 3.48 -1.30 7.96
CA GLU A 80 4.14 -0.02 7.68
C GLU A 80 3.13 1.07 7.35
N GLU A 81 2.12 0.74 6.55
CA GLU A 81 1.05 1.66 6.19
C GLU A 81 0.20 2.05 7.40
N ILE A 82 -0.16 1.08 8.24
CA ILE A 82 -0.87 1.33 9.50
C ILE A 82 -0.04 2.26 10.41
N VAL A 83 1.28 2.08 10.46
CA VAL A 83 2.16 2.95 11.25
C VAL A 83 2.20 4.37 10.66
N ARG A 84 2.27 4.52 9.33
CA ARG A 84 2.16 5.82 8.65
C ARG A 84 0.84 6.50 9.00
N MET A 85 -0.29 5.85 8.75
CA MET A 85 -1.62 6.38 9.01
C MET A 85 -1.81 6.80 10.48
N LYS A 86 -1.26 6.04 11.43
CA LYS A 86 -1.29 6.40 12.86
C LYS A 86 -0.44 7.63 13.20
N ARG A 87 0.65 7.89 12.46
CA ARG A 87 1.45 9.12 12.63
C ARG A 87 0.70 10.30 12.04
N ASP A 88 0.18 10.16 10.83
CA ASP A 88 -0.55 11.21 10.13
C ASP A 88 -1.82 11.62 10.90
N ALA A 89 -2.55 10.66 11.45
CA ALA A 89 -3.73 10.93 12.27
C ALA A 89 -3.41 11.71 13.56
N ARG A 90 -2.28 11.41 14.22
CA ARG A 90 -1.83 12.15 15.42
C ARG A 90 -1.47 13.58 15.06
N LYS A 91 -0.69 13.77 14.00
CA LYS A 91 -0.31 15.09 13.51
C LYS A 91 -1.53 15.94 13.15
N ALA A 92 -2.51 15.36 12.46
CA ALA A 92 -3.75 16.05 12.12
C ALA A 92 -4.59 16.42 13.35
N GLN A 93 -4.52 15.64 14.43
CA GLN A 93 -5.18 15.96 15.69
C GLN A 93 -4.48 17.13 16.41
N GLU A 94 -3.15 17.11 16.48
CA GLU A 94 -2.33 18.18 17.04
C GLU A 94 -2.58 19.52 16.31
N GLU A 95 -2.63 19.49 14.98
CA GLU A 95 -2.93 20.67 14.15
C GLU A 95 -4.34 21.22 14.43
N ARG A 96 -5.34 20.35 14.61
CA ARG A 96 -6.70 20.75 14.98
C ARG A 96 -6.79 21.34 16.38
N GLU A 97 -6.06 20.80 17.34
CA GLU A 97 -6.03 21.32 18.71
C GLU A 97 -5.29 22.66 18.79
N ALA A 98 -4.19 22.82 18.06
CA ALA A 98 -3.48 24.10 17.94
C ALA A 98 -4.35 25.20 17.31
N SER A 99 -5.11 24.88 16.26
CA SER A 99 -6.02 25.83 15.61
C SER A 99 -7.13 26.33 16.54
N LYS A 100 -7.58 25.51 17.50
CA LYS A 100 -8.62 25.88 18.49
C LYS A 100 -8.09 26.76 19.62
N LEU A 101 -6.78 26.79 19.84
CA LEU A 101 -6.13 27.63 20.87
C LEU A 101 -5.80 29.04 20.34
N THR A 102 -5.85 29.23 19.02
CA THR A 102 -5.62 30.50 18.34
C THR A 102 -6.90 31.27 17.99
N GLU A 103 -8.08 30.69 18.24
CA GLU A 103 -9.39 31.36 18.20
C GLU A 103 -9.82 31.77 19.62
#